data_AF-A0A8T4LMM0-F1
#
_entry.id   AF-A0A8T4LMM0-F1
#
_cell.length_a   1.000
_cell.length_b   1.000
_cell.length_c   1.000
_cell.angle_alpha   90.00
_cell.angle_beta   90.00
_cell.angle_gamma   90.00
#
_symmetry.space_group_name_H-M   'P 1'
#
loop_
_entity.id
_entity.type
_entity.pdbx_description
1 polymer ?
#
loop_
_entity_poly.entity_id
_entity_poly.type
_entity_poly.pdbx_seq_one_letter_code
_entity_poly.pdbx_strand_id
1 'polypeptide(L)'
;MDNLRFRRDRVRFVNKISRNDLRIIAREFLCALTMENIVSLDDVRKKMGSNFRVLHDNGFVSIGQSESNSDNVAYVISYSKNAGKVPIEIRISPTFDYTWTMIKCTDVIQGYSPYSKDTFGNIMQSKTFLKADLSRATSELEDLSIL
;
A
#
# COMPACT_ATOMS: atom_id res chain seq x y z
N MET A 1 51.08 -10.15 7.83
CA MET A 1 50.11 -11.18 7.42
C MET A 1 48.86 -11.06 8.28
N ASP A 2 48.22 -9.89 8.31
CA ASP A 2 47.33 -9.30 7.29
C ASP A 2 45.90 -9.85 7.33
N ASN A 3 45.07 -9.06 8.02
CA ASN A 3 43.84 -8.46 7.48
C ASN A 3 42.83 -9.36 6.78
N LEU A 4 41.94 -9.97 7.55
CA LEU A 4 40.56 -10.23 7.13
C LEU A 4 39.58 -9.62 8.13
N ARG A 5 39.63 -8.30 8.27
CA ARG A 5 38.47 -7.52 8.72
C ARG A 5 37.43 -7.60 7.60
N PHE A 6 36.56 -8.60 7.67
CA PHE A 6 35.28 -8.55 6.98
C PHE A 6 34.52 -7.31 7.47
N ARG A 7 34.67 -6.20 6.75
CA ARG A 7 33.70 -5.12 6.76
C ARG A 7 32.40 -5.73 6.29
N ARG A 8 31.59 -6.20 7.24
CA ARG A 8 30.14 -6.21 7.10
C ARG A 8 29.72 -4.75 6.96
N ASP A 9 29.86 -4.23 5.76
CA ASP A 9 29.11 -3.06 5.34
C ASP A 9 27.64 -3.49 5.48
N ARG A 10 27.08 -3.18 6.66
CA ARG A 10 25.66 -3.28 6.91
C ARG A 10 25.04 -2.48 5.78
N VAL A 11 24.40 -3.16 4.84
CA VAL A 11 23.47 -2.54 3.91
C VAL A 11 22.49 -1.80 4.80
N ARG A 12 22.72 -0.51 4.99
CA ARG A 12 21.76 0.38 5.63
C ARG A 12 20.64 0.42 4.61
N PHE A 13 19.65 -0.44 4.77
CA PHE A 13 18.42 -0.31 4.03
C PHE A 13 17.81 1.02 4.43
N VAL A 14 18.11 2.06 3.66
CA VAL A 14 17.42 3.35 3.76
C VAL A 14 16.00 3.07 3.30
N ASN A 15 15.12 2.76 4.25
CA ASN A 15 13.72 2.45 4.01
C ASN A 15 12.83 3.63 4.41
N LYS A 16 13.34 4.84 4.19
CA LYS A 16 12.51 6.03 4.23
C LYS A 16 11.79 6.11 2.89
N ILE A 17 10.48 6.29 2.94
CA ILE A 17 9.64 6.46 1.75
C ILE A 17 9.42 7.96 1.63
N SER A 18 10.11 8.60 0.68
CA SER A 18 9.87 10.01 0.39
C SER A 18 8.49 10.21 -0.25
N ARG A 19 8.03 11.46 -0.32
CA ARG A 19 6.81 11.79 -1.09
C ARG A 19 6.93 11.38 -2.56
N ASN A 20 8.12 11.52 -3.17
CA ASN A 20 8.35 11.09 -4.55
C ASN A 20 8.29 9.56 -4.70
N ASP A 21 8.80 8.81 -3.72
CA ASP A 21 8.66 7.35 -3.71
C ASP A 21 7.19 6.94 -3.62
N LEU A 22 6.43 7.58 -2.73
CA LEU A 22 4.99 7.33 -2.58
C LEU A 22 4.24 7.59 -3.89
N ARG A 23 4.60 8.65 -4.61
CA ARG A 23 4.04 8.99 -5.93
C ARG A 23 4.27 7.88 -6.96
N ILE A 24 5.50 7.38 -7.04
CA ILE A 24 5.87 6.28 -7.95
C ILE A 24 5.10 5.00 -7.56
N ILE A 25 5.06 4.68 -6.27
CA ILE A 25 4.34 3.53 -5.75
C ILE A 25 2.85 3.59 -6.10
N ALA A 26 2.21 4.75 -5.95
CA ALA A 26 0.80 4.92 -6.29
C ALA A 26 0.52 4.71 -7.79
N ARG A 27 1.41 5.19 -8.68
CA ARG A 27 1.32 4.92 -10.13
C ARG A 27 1.46 3.44 -10.45
N GLU A 28 2.45 2.77 -9.89
CA GLU A 28 2.68 1.34 -10.10
C GLU A 28 1.50 0.51 -9.57
N PHE A 29 0.91 0.93 -8.45
CA PHE A 29 -0.27 0.30 -7.89
C PHE A 29 -1.46 0.43 -8.86
N LEU A 30 -1.78 1.63 -9.35
CA LEU A 30 -2.83 1.84 -10.35
C LEU A 30 -2.60 1.04 -11.63
N CYS A 31 -1.36 1.02 -12.11
CA CYS A 31 -1.00 0.27 -13.31
C CYS A 31 -1.26 -1.22 -13.13
N ALA A 32 -0.89 -1.79 -11.97
CA ALA A 32 -1.15 -3.19 -11.66
C ALA A 32 -2.65 -3.51 -11.61
N LEU A 33 -3.48 -2.65 -10.97
CA LEU A 33 -4.93 -2.83 -10.97
C LEU A 33 -5.53 -2.78 -12.37
N THR A 34 -5.03 -1.87 -13.21
CA THR A 34 -5.49 -1.70 -14.61
C THR A 34 -5.12 -2.90 -15.46
N MET A 35 -3.87 -3.39 -15.38
CA MET A 35 -3.41 -4.57 -16.12
C MET A 35 -4.18 -5.83 -15.77
N GLU A 36 -4.60 -5.95 -14.51
CA GLU A 36 -5.40 -7.08 -14.02
C GLU A 36 -6.91 -6.89 -14.22
N ASN A 37 -7.31 -5.78 -14.87
CA ASN A 37 -8.69 -5.40 -15.15
C ASN A 37 -9.58 -5.36 -13.88
N ILE A 38 -9.06 -4.79 -12.80
CA ILE A 38 -9.75 -4.68 -11.52
C ILE A 38 -10.43 -3.31 -11.43
N VAL A 39 -11.70 -3.25 -11.82
CA VAL A 39 -12.48 -2.01 -11.90
C VAL A 39 -13.69 -1.99 -10.96
N SER A 40 -14.01 -3.12 -10.32
CA SER A 40 -15.11 -3.25 -9.37
C SER A 40 -14.75 -4.10 -8.14
N LEU A 41 -15.59 -4.04 -7.10
CA LEU A 41 -15.45 -4.94 -5.93
C LEU A 41 -15.67 -6.41 -6.28
N ASP A 42 -16.46 -6.70 -7.32
CA ASP A 42 -16.62 -8.07 -7.81
C ASP A 42 -15.31 -8.61 -8.41
N ASP A 43 -14.54 -7.76 -9.11
CA ASP A 43 -13.23 -8.13 -9.63
C ASP A 43 -12.22 -8.35 -8.51
N VAL A 44 -12.22 -7.49 -7.48
CA VAL A 44 -11.43 -7.68 -6.26
C VAL A 44 -11.76 -9.04 -5.62
N ARG A 45 -13.04 -9.38 -5.50
CA ARG A 45 -13.50 -10.68 -4.98
C ARG A 45 -13.02 -11.86 -5.83
N LYS A 46 -13.11 -11.77 -7.17
CA LYS A 46 -12.62 -12.81 -8.09
C LYS A 46 -11.10 -13.02 -8.02
N LYS A 47 -10.36 -11.98 -7.65
CA LYS A 47 -8.90 -11.98 -7.53
C LYS A 47 -8.41 -12.25 -6.11
N MET A 48 -9.30 -12.64 -5.18
CA MET A 48 -8.93 -12.95 -3.80
C MET A 48 -7.78 -13.97 -3.70
N GLY A 49 -6.77 -13.70 -2.88
CA GLY A 49 -5.59 -14.53 -2.72
C GLY A 49 -4.52 -14.35 -3.81
N SER A 50 -4.77 -13.51 -4.81
CA SER A 50 -3.81 -13.26 -5.90
C SER A 50 -2.71 -12.28 -5.49
N ASN A 51 -1.55 -12.43 -6.13
CA ASN A 51 -0.44 -11.50 -6.07
C ASN A 51 0.01 -11.13 -7.49
N PHE A 52 0.09 -9.84 -7.79
CA PHE A 52 0.45 -9.31 -9.10
C PHE A 52 1.79 -8.59 -9.02
N ARG A 53 2.67 -8.81 -9.99
CA ARG A 53 3.90 -8.03 -10.08
C ARG A 53 3.57 -6.63 -10.60
N VAL A 54 4.29 -5.63 -10.08
CA VAL A 54 4.29 -4.30 -10.70
C VAL A 54 5.36 -4.22 -11.78
N LEU A 55 5.26 -3.24 -12.69
CA LEU A 55 6.04 -3.22 -13.92
C LEU A 55 7.49 -2.79 -13.70
N HIS A 56 7.70 -1.71 -12.95
CA HIS A 56 8.99 -1.02 -12.93
C HIS A 56 9.75 -1.16 -11.61
N ASP A 57 9.30 -2.05 -10.72
CA ASP A 57 9.87 -2.25 -9.38
C ASP A 57 9.76 -3.71 -8.95
N ASN A 58 10.54 -4.13 -7.96
CA ASN A 58 10.43 -5.46 -7.35
C ASN A 58 9.24 -5.56 -6.37
N GLY A 59 8.18 -4.79 -6.63
CA GLY A 59 6.98 -4.73 -5.82
C GLY A 59 5.92 -5.74 -6.29
N PHE A 60 4.91 -5.94 -5.46
CA PHE A 60 3.71 -6.67 -5.83
C PHE A 60 2.47 -6.08 -5.18
N VAL A 61 1.32 -6.25 -5.85
CA VAL A 61 0.00 -5.97 -5.30
C VAL A 61 -0.62 -7.28 -4.86
N SER A 62 -1.03 -7.37 -3.59
CA SER A 62 -1.71 -8.53 -3.03
C SER A 62 -3.17 -8.22 -2.74
N ILE A 63 -4.07 -9.16 -3.04
CA ILE A 63 -5.49 -9.07 -2.67
C ILE A 63 -5.80 -10.14 -1.63
N GLY A 64 -6.34 -9.72 -0.50
CA GLY A 64 -6.69 -10.57 0.61
C GLY A 64 -7.95 -10.11 1.33
N GLN A 65 -8.21 -10.77 2.44
CA GLN A 65 -9.32 -10.45 3.34
C GLN A 65 -8.78 -10.26 4.76
N SER A 66 -9.36 -9.30 5.47
CA SER A 66 -9.20 -9.16 6.91
C SER A 66 -10.54 -9.38 7.56
N GLU A 67 -10.59 -10.31 8.51
CA GLU A 67 -11.74 -10.45 9.41
C GLU A 67 -11.73 -9.26 10.36
N SER A 68 -12.86 -8.56 10.45
CA SER A 68 -13.05 -7.46 11.37
C SER A 68 -13.76 -7.91 12.66
N ASN A 69 -14.60 -8.94 12.58
CA ASN A 69 -15.34 -9.67 13.63
C ASN A 69 -16.13 -10.80 12.93
N SER A 70 -16.83 -11.66 13.67
CA SER A 70 -17.32 -13.00 13.27
C SER A 70 -18.10 -13.15 11.94
N ASP A 71 -18.55 -12.07 11.30
CA ASP A 71 -19.21 -12.11 9.98
C ASP A 71 -18.82 -10.93 9.04
N ASN A 72 -17.81 -10.13 9.42
CA ASN A 72 -17.46 -8.90 8.71
C ASN A 72 -16.15 -9.05 7.95
N VAL A 73 -16.25 -9.09 6.62
CA VAL A 73 -15.11 -9.20 5.72
C VAL A 73 -14.77 -7.81 5.16
N ALA A 74 -13.52 -7.39 5.34
CA ALA A 74 -12.95 -6.29 4.57
C ALA A 74 -12.01 -6.84 3.50
N TYR A 75 -12.18 -6.40 2.26
CA TYR A 75 -11.21 -6.65 1.20
C TYR A 75 -9.98 -5.79 1.45
N VAL A 76 -8.81 -6.40 1.35
CA VAL A 76 -7.52 -5.74 1.56
C VAL A 76 -6.73 -5.81 0.27
N ILE A 77 -6.32 -4.65 -0.25
CA ILE A 77 -5.49 -4.52 -1.43
C ILE A 77 -4.23 -3.78 -1.01
N SER A 78 -3.08 -4.44 -1.05
CA SER A 78 -1.83 -3.91 -0.51
C SER A 78 -0.74 -3.90 -1.56
N TYR A 79 -0.07 -2.76 -1.72
CA TYR A 79 1.20 -2.72 -2.43
C TYR A 79 2.31 -3.07 -1.45
N SER A 80 3.17 -4.02 -1.80
CA SER A 80 4.30 -4.46 -0.99
C SER A 80 5.63 -4.30 -1.72
N LYS A 81 6.67 -3.85 -1.01
CA LYS A 81 8.06 -3.73 -1.49
C LYS A 81 9.05 -4.32 -0.49
N ASN A 82 10.21 -4.78 -0.96
CA ASN A 82 11.40 -5.13 -0.15
C ASN A 82 11.08 -5.93 1.14
N ALA A 83 10.86 -7.24 1.01
CA ALA A 83 10.59 -8.16 2.11
C ALA A 83 9.28 -7.86 2.89
N GLY A 84 8.20 -7.52 2.18
CA GLY A 84 6.85 -7.46 2.75
C GLY A 84 6.47 -6.13 3.42
N LYS A 85 7.16 -5.03 3.10
CA LYS A 85 6.76 -3.71 3.59
C LYS A 85 5.60 -3.19 2.78
N VAL A 86 4.54 -2.76 3.47
CA VAL A 86 3.33 -2.20 2.87
C VAL A 86 3.35 -0.68 2.98
N PRO A 87 3.81 0.06 1.94
CA PRO A 87 3.74 1.52 1.88
C PRO A 87 2.33 2.05 1.62
N ILE A 88 1.48 1.31 0.90
CA ILE A 88 0.08 1.67 0.65
C ILE A 88 -0.79 0.42 0.87
N GLU A 89 -1.84 0.57 1.68
CA GLU A 89 -2.87 -0.43 1.89
C GLU A 89 -4.25 0.20 1.75
N ILE A 90 -5.12 -0.45 1.00
CA ILE A 90 -6.53 -0.09 0.85
C ILE A 90 -7.35 -1.19 1.50
N ARG A 91 -8.29 -0.81 2.37
CA ARG A 91 -9.29 -1.68 2.94
C ARG A 91 -10.67 -1.21 2.52
N ILE A 92 -11.47 -2.10 1.97
CA ILE A 92 -12.85 -1.81 1.60
C ILE A 92 -13.74 -2.76 2.38
N SER A 93 -14.62 -2.22 3.22
CA SER A 93 -15.58 -3.02 3.98
C SER A 93 -16.99 -2.77 3.45
N PRO A 94 -17.54 -3.68 2.64
CA PRO A 94 -18.95 -3.61 2.23
C PRO A 94 -19.90 -3.61 3.42
N THR A 95 -19.59 -4.37 4.47
CA THR A 95 -20.47 -4.49 5.64
C THR A 95 -20.59 -3.20 6.44
N PHE A 96 -19.49 -2.46 6.59
CA PHE A 96 -19.47 -1.18 7.31
C PHE A 96 -19.52 0.04 6.38
N ASP A 97 -19.74 -0.20 5.09
CA ASP A 97 -19.81 0.81 4.03
C ASP A 97 -18.68 1.84 4.08
N TYR A 98 -17.42 1.38 4.13
CA TYR A 98 -16.27 2.28 4.10
C TYR A 98 -15.13 1.81 3.20
N THR A 99 -14.33 2.80 2.80
CA THR A 99 -13.02 2.64 2.17
C THR A 99 -11.98 3.35 3.02
N TRP A 100 -10.94 2.64 3.41
CA TRP A 100 -9.86 3.15 4.24
C TRP A 100 -8.55 2.97 3.51
N THR A 101 -7.76 4.05 3.42
CA THR A 101 -6.45 4.04 2.78
C THR A 101 -5.40 4.40 3.80
N MET A 102 -4.37 3.57 3.93
CA MET A 102 -3.20 3.80 4.75
C MET A 102 -1.98 3.98 3.87
N ILE A 103 -1.18 4.98 4.22
CA ILE A 103 0.08 5.27 3.55
C ILE A 103 1.21 5.44 4.57
N LYS A 104 2.44 5.22 4.10
CA LYS A 104 3.66 5.49 4.85
C LYS A 104 4.61 6.36 4.05
N CYS A 105 5.01 7.50 4.61
CA CYS A 105 6.07 8.34 4.03
C CYS A 105 6.74 9.21 5.09
N THR A 106 7.84 9.87 4.73
CA THR A 106 8.59 10.78 5.62
C THR A 106 7.82 12.03 6.00
N ASP A 107 6.81 12.39 5.20
CA ASP A 107 6.08 13.65 5.28
C ASP A 107 4.61 13.43 5.62
N VAL A 108 3.99 14.39 6.30
CA VAL A 108 2.53 14.40 6.46
C VAL A 108 1.91 14.77 5.11
N ILE A 109 0.92 13.99 4.66
CA ILE A 109 0.18 14.26 3.44
C ILE A 109 -1.15 14.92 3.78
N GLN A 110 -1.49 15.99 3.06
CA GLN A 110 -2.73 16.72 3.28
C GLN A 110 -3.95 15.79 3.12
N GLY A 111 -4.90 15.89 4.04
CA GLY A 111 -6.10 15.05 4.04
C GLY A 111 -5.91 13.67 4.69
N TYR A 112 -4.69 13.30 5.06
CA TYR A 112 -4.42 12.09 5.84
C TYR A 112 -4.16 12.42 7.31
N SER A 113 -4.71 11.60 8.21
CA SER A 113 -4.49 11.72 9.65
C SER A 113 -3.32 10.85 10.08
N PRO A 114 -2.22 11.42 10.59
CA PRO A 114 -1.08 10.64 11.11
C PRO A 114 -1.45 9.97 12.44
N TYR A 115 -1.02 8.73 12.62
CA TYR A 115 -1.35 7.95 13.83
C TYR A 115 -0.18 7.14 14.41
N SER A 116 0.89 6.91 13.66
CA SER A 116 2.06 6.19 14.16
C SER A 116 3.33 6.51 13.35
N LYS A 117 4.48 6.00 13.79
CA LYS A 117 5.73 6.00 13.03
C LYS A 117 6.34 4.60 13.05
N ASP A 118 6.89 4.18 11.91
CA ASP A 118 7.63 2.92 11.84
C ASP A 118 9.08 3.08 12.34
N THR A 119 9.81 1.97 12.42
CA THR A 119 11.21 1.94 12.88
C THR A 119 12.19 2.67 11.96
N PHE A 120 11.77 3.08 10.76
CA PHE A 120 12.57 3.84 9.80
C PHE A 120 12.22 5.34 9.80
N GLY A 121 11.24 5.74 10.62
CA GLY A 121 10.77 7.11 10.75
C GLY A 121 9.73 7.52 9.71
N ASN A 122 9.14 6.57 8.97
CA ASN A 122 7.99 6.88 8.12
C ASN A 122 6.77 7.11 9.00
N ILE A 123 6.04 8.18 8.70
CA ILE A 123 4.76 8.51 9.31
C ILE A 123 3.70 7.61 8.69
N MET A 124 3.06 6.80 9.53
CA MET A 124 1.86 6.05 9.18
C MET A 124 0.66 6.96 9.33
N GLN A 125 -0.10 7.10 8.26
CA GLN A 125 -1.26 7.99 8.21
C GLN A 125 -2.37 7.38 7.38
N SER A 126 -3.61 7.75 7.66
CA SER A 126 -4.76 7.16 6.99
C SER A 126 -5.86 8.16 6.68
N LYS A 127 -6.70 7.80 5.72
CA LYS A 127 -7.89 8.54 5.28
C LYS A 127 -9.03 7.55 5.10
N THR A 128 -10.23 7.94 5.52
CA THR A 128 -11.43 7.09 5.46
C THR A 128 -12.52 7.80 4.68
N PHE A 129 -13.22 7.05 3.85
CA PHE A 129 -14.43 7.47 3.14
C PHE A 129 -15.60 6.61 3.60
N LEU A 130 -16.73 7.26 3.85
CA LEU A 130 -18.00 6.61 4.22
C LEU A 130 -18.71 6.11 2.96
N LYS A 131 -18.06 5.17 2.28
CA LYS A 131 -18.64 4.32 1.24
C LYS A 131 -17.69 3.17 0.90
N ALA A 132 -18.20 1.96 0.74
CA ALA A 132 -17.44 0.83 0.20
C ALA A 132 -17.36 0.92 -1.32
N ASP A 133 -16.30 1.55 -1.85
CA ASP A 133 -16.25 1.93 -3.26
C ASP A 133 -14.82 1.91 -3.80
N LEU A 134 -14.54 0.98 -4.72
CA LEU A 134 -13.22 0.87 -5.36
C LEU A 134 -12.86 2.12 -6.17
N SER A 135 -13.86 2.85 -6.71
CA SER A 135 -13.59 4.10 -7.43
C SER A 135 -12.99 5.17 -6.52
N ARG A 136 -13.35 5.16 -5.23
CA ARG A 136 -12.73 6.04 -4.22
C ARG A 136 -11.30 5.64 -3.97
N ALA A 137 -11.03 4.36 -3.79
CA ALA A 137 -9.67 3.88 -3.60
C ALA A 137 -8.74 4.20 -4.79
N THR A 138 -9.23 4.03 -6.02
CA THR A 138 -8.46 4.35 -7.24
C THR A 138 -8.24 5.86 -7.41
N SER A 139 -9.27 6.68 -7.17
CA SER A 139 -9.13 8.15 -7.15
C SER A 139 -8.09 8.62 -6.13
N GLU A 140 -8.01 7.97 -4.95
CA GLU A 140 -6.97 8.31 -3.97
C GLU A 140 -5.57 7.94 -4.47
N LEU A 141 -5.40 6.80 -5.14
CA LEU A 141 -4.12 6.47 -5.75
C LEU A 141 -3.75 7.48 -6.86
N GLU A 142 -4.74 7.97 -7.62
CA GLU A 142 -4.52 8.98 -8.66
C GLU A 142 -4.03 10.30 -8.05
N ASP A 143 -4.66 10.77 -6.97
CA ASP A 143 -4.23 11.95 -6.22
C ASP A 143 -2.80 11.77 -5.67
N LEU A 144 -2.50 10.60 -5.10
CA LEU A 144 -1.16 10.28 -4.62
C LEU A 144 -0.13 10.24 -5.76
N SER A 145 -0.54 9.90 -6.98
CA SER A 145 0.31 9.75 -8.17
C SER A 145 0.79 11.09 -8.77
N ILE A 146 0.25 12.21 -8.30
CA ILE A 146 0.59 13.56 -8.73
C ILE A 146 1.07 14.47 -7.58
N LEU A 147 1.28 13.91 -6.38
CA LEU A 147 1.83 14.57 -5.19
C LEU A 147 3.17 15.31 -5.42
#